data_AF-A0A0M9BS07-F1
#
_entry.id   AF-A0A0M9BS07-F1
#
_cell.length_a   1.000
_cell.length_b   1.000
_cell.length_c   1.000
_cell.angle_alpha   90.00
_cell.angle_beta   90.00
_cell.angle_gamma   90.00
#
_symmetry.space_group_name_H-M   'P 1'
#
loop_
_entity.id
_entity.type
_entity.pdbx_description
1 polymer ?
#
loop_
_entity_poly.entity_id
_entity_poly.type
_entity_poly.pdbx_seq_one_letter_code
_entity_poly.pdbx_strand_id
1 'polypeptide(L)'
;MKKNILIWLVIGLAIIVGVYSLLTASKYHALTSKIEGLQQSQLAGIDERAASIKYRFSTLINDSKITDKEIINVAFLIEEFRNLTKPYGSLTPLDEDEGAIVAMQTVYGKAWKVINIKPSDITVNDVKKIENAIDQFRNDVKALGH
;
A
#
# COMPACT_ATOMS: atom_id res chain seq x y z
N MET A 1 53.67 -35.46 -2.41
CA MET A 1 53.49 -34.00 -2.61
C MET A 1 52.23 -33.61 -3.37
N LYS A 2 51.83 -34.28 -4.46
CA LYS A 2 50.63 -33.90 -5.26
C LYS A 2 49.28 -33.93 -4.49
N LYS A 3 49.09 -34.86 -3.54
CA LYS A 3 47.87 -34.97 -2.72
C LYS A 3 47.63 -33.78 -1.79
N ASN A 4 48.68 -33.20 -1.21
CA ASN A 4 48.54 -32.04 -0.31
C ASN A 4 48.13 -30.79 -1.08
N ILE A 5 48.68 -30.58 -2.29
CA ILE A 5 48.34 -29.43 -3.13
C ILE A 5 46.86 -29.46 -3.53
N LEU A 6 46.32 -30.63 -3.87
CA LEU A 6 44.92 -30.81 -4.21
C LEU A 6 43.98 -30.49 -3.03
N ILE A 7 44.35 -30.92 -1.81
CA ILE A 7 43.57 -30.64 -0.59
C ILE A 7 43.53 -29.14 -0.30
N TRP A 8 44.67 -28.45 -0.41
CA TRP A 8 44.74 -27.00 -0.23
C TRP A 8 43.91 -26.23 -1.28
N LEU A 9 43.87 -26.73 -2.52
CA LEU A 9 43.05 -26.15 -3.59
C LEU A 9 41.54 -26.27 -3.32
N VAL A 10 41.09 -27.43 -2.85
CA VAL A 10 39.67 -27.66 -2.52
C VAL A 10 39.22 -26.81 -1.33
N ILE A 11 40.05 -26.69 -0.30
CA ILE A 11 39.78 -25.83 0.86
C ILE A 11 39.69 -24.35 0.42
N GLY A 12 40.62 -23.89 -0.42
CA GLY A 12 40.59 -22.53 -0.96
C GLY A 12 39.31 -22.24 -1.76
N LEU A 13 38.86 -23.19 -2.58
CA LEU A 13 37.63 -23.05 -3.37
C LEU A 13 36.39 -22.99 -2.47
N ALA A 14 36.31 -23.83 -1.44
CA ALA A 14 35.20 -23.82 -0.48
C ALA A 14 35.09 -22.49 0.29
N ILE A 15 36.23 -21.90 0.67
CA ILE A 15 36.28 -20.59 1.32
C ILE A 15 35.79 -19.49 0.35
N ILE A 16 36.24 -19.50 -0.90
CA ILE A 16 35.81 -18.52 -1.91
C ILE A 16 34.30 -18.61 -2.15
N VAL A 17 33.75 -19.83 -2.30
CA VAL A 17 32.31 -20.05 -2.47
C VAL A 17 31.52 -19.64 -1.23
N GLY A 18 32.04 -19.91 -0.03
CA GLY A 18 31.42 -19.51 1.24
C GLY A 18 31.37 -17.98 1.39
N VAL A 19 32.46 -17.28 1.10
CA VAL A 19 32.53 -15.82 1.16
C VAL A 19 31.64 -15.18 0.09
N TYR A 20 31.61 -15.72 -1.13
CA TYR A 20 30.73 -15.24 -2.20
C TYR A 20 29.25 -15.42 -1.83
N SER A 21 28.89 -16.57 -1.27
CA SER A 21 27.54 -16.85 -0.77
C SER A 21 27.15 -15.89 0.37
N LEU A 22 28.06 -15.62 1.31
CA LEU A 22 27.85 -14.64 2.39
C LEU A 22 27.65 -13.22 1.87
N LEU A 23 28.47 -12.78 0.91
CA LEU A 23 28.32 -11.47 0.27
C LEU A 23 27.00 -11.36 -0.49
N THR A 24 26.57 -12.44 -1.13
CA THR A 24 25.32 -12.50 -1.89
C THR A 24 24.12 -12.49 -0.95
N ALA A 25 24.16 -13.27 0.13
CA ALA A 25 23.15 -13.27 1.18
C ALA A 25 23.07 -11.89 1.89
N SER A 26 24.21 -11.25 2.16
CA SER A 26 24.25 -9.90 2.74
C SER A 26 23.64 -8.85 1.79
N LYS A 27 23.97 -8.90 0.50
CA LYS A 27 23.37 -8.02 -0.52
C LYS A 27 21.88 -8.28 -0.69
N TYR A 28 21.47 -9.55 -0.68
CA TYR A 28 20.07 -9.97 -0.73
C TYR A 28 19.31 -9.43 0.48
N HIS A 29 19.81 -9.65 1.70
CA HIS A 29 19.20 -9.16 2.92
C HIS A 29 19.11 -7.62 2.97
N ALA A 30 20.16 -6.92 2.52
CA ALA A 30 20.16 -5.47 2.41
C ALA A 30 19.12 -4.98 1.38
N LEU A 31 18.94 -5.69 0.27
CA LEU A 31 17.92 -5.37 -0.73
C LEU A 31 16.51 -5.63 -0.19
N THR A 32 16.27 -6.77 0.45
CA THR A 32 15.00 -7.11 1.08
C THR A 32 14.63 -6.09 2.15
N SER A 33 15.55 -5.76 3.06
CA SER A 33 15.33 -4.74 4.09
C SER A 33 15.02 -3.36 3.49
N LYS A 34 15.67 -2.99 2.37
CA LYS A 34 15.37 -1.74 1.66
C LYS A 34 13.99 -1.77 1.01
N ILE A 35 13.57 -2.91 0.46
CA ILE A 35 12.23 -3.10 -0.11
C ILE A 35 11.17 -3.00 0.99
N GLU A 36 11.36 -3.67 2.12
CA GLU A 36 10.48 -3.58 3.30
C GLU A 36 10.37 -2.13 3.79
N GLY A 37 11.49 -1.40 3.89
CA GLY A 37 11.48 0.00 4.27
C GLY A 37 10.73 0.90 3.28
N LEU A 38 10.86 0.65 1.98
CA LEU A 38 10.10 1.37 0.94
C LEU A 38 8.60 1.05 1.01
N GLN A 39 8.23 -0.21 1.24
CA GLN A 39 6.84 -0.64 1.41
C GLN A 39 6.21 0.05 2.63
N GLN A 40 6.88 0.04 3.78
CA GLN A 40 6.40 0.73 4.98
C GLN A 40 6.25 2.24 4.76
N SER A 41 7.20 2.87 4.07
CA SER A 41 7.11 4.29 3.72
C SER A 41 5.93 4.61 2.80
N GLN A 42 5.65 3.74 1.83
CA GLN A 42 4.48 3.89 0.96
C GLN A 42 3.17 3.73 1.73
N LEU A 43 3.06 2.73 2.59
CA LEU A 43 1.87 2.50 3.43
C LEU A 43 1.61 3.69 4.37
N ALA A 44 2.66 4.24 4.98
CA ALA A 44 2.58 5.46 5.78
C ALA A 44 2.11 6.66 4.95
N GLY A 45 2.68 6.87 3.76
CA GLY A 45 2.24 7.94 2.85
C GLY A 45 0.79 7.79 2.39
N ILE A 46 0.29 6.56 2.22
CA ILE A 46 -1.12 6.29 1.90
C ILE A 46 -2.01 6.61 3.09
N ASP A 47 -1.61 6.22 4.31
CA ASP A 47 -2.34 6.55 5.54
C ASP A 47 -2.45 8.06 5.76
N GLU A 48 -1.36 8.80 5.58
CA GLU A 48 -1.33 10.26 5.72
C GLU A 48 -2.23 10.96 4.70
N ARG A 49 -2.16 10.56 3.43
CA ARG A 49 -3.02 11.12 2.36
C ARG A 49 -4.49 10.80 2.62
N ALA A 50 -4.82 9.57 3.00
CA ALA A 50 -6.17 9.18 3.38
C ALA A 50 -6.68 9.99 4.58
N ALA A 51 -5.85 10.18 5.62
CA ALA A 51 -6.19 10.99 6.78
C ALA A 51 -6.46 12.46 6.40
N SER A 52 -5.66 13.03 5.50
CA SER A 52 -5.85 14.39 4.98
C SER A 52 -7.17 14.54 4.21
N ILE A 53 -7.47 13.57 3.33
CA ILE A 53 -8.74 13.54 2.58
C ILE A 53 -9.92 13.44 3.55
N LYS A 54 -9.84 12.56 4.56
CA LYS A 54 -10.88 12.43 5.60
C LYS A 54 -11.09 13.74 6.34
N TYR A 55 -10.03 14.40 6.78
CA TYR A 55 -10.13 15.68 7.47
C TYR A 55 -10.88 16.70 6.60
N ARG A 56 -10.53 16.78 5.31
CA ARG A 56 -11.21 17.69 4.37
C ARG A 56 -12.68 17.34 4.14
N PHE A 57 -13.04 16.05 4.11
CA PHE A 57 -14.45 15.63 4.12
C PHE A 57 -15.18 16.07 5.39
N SER A 58 -14.56 15.90 6.56
CA SER A 58 -15.18 16.27 7.84
C SER A 58 -15.42 17.77 7.98
N THR A 59 -14.62 18.58 7.31
CA THR A 59 -14.77 20.04 7.29
C THR A 59 -15.75 20.55 6.22
N LEU A 60 -16.22 19.69 5.31
CA LEU A 60 -17.06 20.10 4.18
C LEU A 60 -18.53 20.25 4.52
N ILE A 61 -19.00 19.64 5.60
CA ILE A 61 -20.40 19.69 6.00
C ILE A 61 -20.46 20.16 7.44
N ASN A 62 -20.50 21.47 7.63
CA ASN A 62 -20.75 22.09 8.93
C ASN A 62 -22.26 22.21 9.25
N ASP A 63 -23.11 22.15 8.23
CA ASP A 63 -24.57 22.32 8.32
C ASP A 63 -25.31 21.08 7.78
N SER A 64 -26.60 20.92 8.06
CA SER A 64 -27.40 19.76 7.62
C SER A 64 -27.68 19.71 6.09
N LYS A 65 -26.93 20.43 5.26
CA LYS A 65 -27.11 20.55 3.81
C LYS A 65 -25.77 20.64 3.08
N ILE A 66 -25.77 20.30 1.80
CA ILE A 66 -24.62 20.44 0.90
C ILE A 66 -24.96 21.50 -0.15
N THR A 67 -24.14 22.54 -0.24
CA THR A 67 -24.22 23.62 -1.22
C THR A 67 -23.52 23.24 -2.53
N ASP A 68 -23.81 23.94 -3.63
CA ASP A 68 -23.17 23.68 -4.93
C ASP A 68 -21.63 23.78 -4.88
N LYS A 69 -21.10 24.69 -4.05
CA LYS A 69 -19.65 24.82 -3.83
C LYS A 69 -19.08 23.62 -3.09
N GLU A 70 -19.81 23.08 -2.12
CA GLU A 70 -19.42 21.87 -1.39
C GLU A 70 -19.50 20.64 -2.29
N ILE A 71 -20.50 20.55 -3.19
CA ILE A 71 -20.58 19.47 -4.20
C ILE A 71 -19.32 19.42 -5.07
N ILE A 72 -18.81 20.58 -5.52
CA ILE A 72 -17.57 20.64 -6.30
C ILE A 72 -16.38 20.14 -5.48
N ASN A 73 -16.25 20.58 -4.23
CA ASN A 73 -15.17 20.13 -3.35
C ASN A 73 -15.24 18.64 -3.05
N VAL A 74 -16.44 18.11 -2.82
CA VAL A 74 -16.69 16.67 -2.66
C VAL A 74 -16.26 15.93 -3.93
N ALA A 75 -16.61 16.41 -5.12
CA ALA A 75 -16.20 15.78 -6.37
C ALA A 75 -14.68 15.66 -6.47
N PHE A 76 -13.96 16.73 -6.13
CA PHE A 76 -12.49 16.70 -6.08
C PHE A 76 -11.95 15.70 -5.07
N LEU A 77 -12.52 15.63 -3.86
CA LEU A 77 -12.07 14.70 -2.84
C LEU A 77 -12.39 13.24 -3.18
N ILE A 78 -13.55 12.96 -3.80
CA ILE A 78 -13.89 11.64 -4.30
C ILE A 78 -12.85 11.20 -5.34
N GLU A 79 -12.51 12.07 -6.31
CA GLU A 79 -11.48 11.76 -7.31
C GLU A 79 -10.09 11.58 -6.69
N GLU A 80 -9.73 12.40 -5.71
CA GLU A 80 -8.47 12.27 -5.00
C GLU A 80 -8.37 10.91 -4.27
N PHE A 81 -9.46 10.49 -3.63
CA PHE A 81 -9.53 9.19 -2.96
C PHE A 81 -9.56 8.02 -3.95
N ARG A 82 -10.23 8.16 -5.10
CA ARG A 82 -10.18 7.18 -6.19
C ARG A 82 -8.74 6.99 -6.68
N ASN A 83 -7.99 8.08 -6.86
CA ASN A 83 -6.60 8.02 -7.29
C ASN A 83 -5.67 7.38 -6.23
N LEU A 84 -5.99 7.53 -4.95
CA LEU A 84 -5.27 6.86 -3.87
C LEU A 84 -5.55 5.34 -3.83
N THR A 85 -6.79 4.93 -4.11
CA THR A 85 -7.25 3.53 -4.02
C THR A 85 -7.01 2.72 -5.30
N LYS A 86 -7.00 3.36 -6.47
CA LYS A 86 -6.85 2.72 -7.80
C LYS A 86 -5.62 1.81 -7.93
N PRO A 87 -4.42 2.16 -7.39
CA PRO A 87 -3.26 1.28 -7.44
C PRO A 87 -3.57 -0.14 -6.95
N TYR A 88 -4.33 -0.28 -5.86
CA TYR A 88 -4.70 -1.57 -5.27
C TYR A 88 -5.55 -2.45 -6.20
N GLY A 89 -6.40 -1.85 -7.05
CA GLY A 89 -7.14 -2.59 -8.07
C GLY A 89 -6.30 -3.03 -9.27
N SER A 90 -5.10 -2.46 -9.42
CA SER A 90 -4.17 -2.73 -10.54
C SER A 90 -2.89 -3.46 -10.13
N LEU A 91 -2.70 -3.75 -8.84
CA LEU A 91 -1.51 -4.43 -8.35
C LEU A 91 -1.53 -5.91 -8.75
N THR A 92 -0.37 -6.37 -9.23
CA THR A 92 -0.03 -7.79 -9.30
C THR A 92 1.13 -7.99 -8.31
N PRO A 93 0.96 -8.79 -7.23
CA PRO A 93 2.03 -9.06 -6.29
C PRO A 93 3.17 -9.79 -6.97
N LEU A 94 4.37 -9.61 -6.42
CA LEU A 94 5.60 -10.20 -6.94
C LEU A 94 5.70 -11.71 -6.63
N ASP A 95 5.08 -12.14 -5.53
CA ASP A 95 4.90 -13.54 -5.20
C ASP A 95 3.53 -14.01 -5.70
N GLU A 96 3.46 -15.25 -6.20
CA GLU A 96 2.23 -15.92 -6.65
C GLU A 96 1.25 -16.24 -5.49
N ASP A 97 1.32 -15.50 -4.38
CA ASP A 97 0.35 -15.62 -3.30
C ASP A 97 -0.98 -14.98 -3.74
N GLU A 98 -1.86 -15.82 -4.28
CA GLU A 98 -3.24 -15.47 -4.62
C GLU A 98 -3.97 -14.80 -3.44
N GLY A 99 -3.61 -15.12 -2.20
CA GLY A 99 -4.18 -14.52 -0.99
C GLY A 99 -3.93 -13.02 -0.89
N ALA A 100 -2.72 -12.57 -1.25
CA ALA A 100 -2.35 -11.16 -1.23
C ALA A 100 -3.13 -10.34 -2.29
N ILE A 101 -3.36 -10.92 -3.48
CA ILE A 101 -4.20 -10.33 -4.53
C ILE A 101 -5.62 -10.12 -4.02
N VAL A 102 -6.22 -11.19 -3.49
CA VAL A 102 -7.60 -11.19 -3.01
C VAL A 102 -7.78 -10.19 -1.87
N ALA A 103 -6.80 -10.09 -0.96
CA ALA A 103 -6.83 -9.11 0.11
C ALA A 103 -6.81 -7.67 -0.43
N MET A 104 -5.88 -7.32 -1.33
CA MET A 104 -5.80 -5.98 -1.93
C MET A 104 -7.08 -5.62 -2.71
N GLN A 105 -7.60 -6.56 -3.51
CA GLN A 105 -8.85 -6.37 -4.25
C GLN A 105 -10.06 -6.20 -3.32
N THR A 106 -10.05 -6.88 -2.17
CA THR A 106 -11.11 -6.74 -1.14
C THR A 106 -11.07 -5.34 -0.53
N VAL A 107 -9.89 -4.84 -0.16
CA VAL A 107 -9.72 -3.48 0.37
C VAL A 107 -10.19 -2.44 -0.65
N TYR A 108 -9.74 -2.58 -1.90
CA TYR A 108 -10.19 -1.74 -3.01
C TYR A 108 -11.71 -1.80 -3.20
N GLY A 109 -12.29 -3.01 -3.25
CA GLY A 109 -13.71 -3.22 -3.51
C GLY A 109 -14.62 -2.62 -2.43
N LYS A 110 -14.21 -2.67 -1.15
CA LYS A 110 -14.93 -2.02 -0.04
C LYS A 110 -14.94 -0.49 -0.21
N ALA A 111 -13.78 0.12 -0.45
CA ALA A 111 -13.68 1.56 -0.63
C ALA A 111 -14.42 2.04 -1.89
N TRP A 112 -14.23 1.32 -3.01
CA TRP A 112 -14.83 1.65 -4.31
C TRP A 112 -16.36 1.70 -4.26
N LYS A 113 -17.01 0.73 -3.61
CA LYS A 113 -18.47 0.69 -3.48
C LYS A 113 -19.05 1.96 -2.84
N VAL A 114 -18.33 2.56 -1.90
CA VAL A 114 -18.80 3.75 -1.18
C VAL A 114 -18.55 5.03 -1.97
N ILE A 115 -17.44 5.09 -2.71
CA ILE A 115 -17.06 6.30 -3.46
C ILE A 115 -17.54 6.30 -4.91
N ASN A 116 -18.15 5.21 -5.37
CA ASN A 116 -18.80 5.12 -6.69
C ASN A 116 -20.19 5.79 -6.69
N ILE A 117 -20.26 7.02 -6.19
CA ILE A 117 -21.44 7.87 -6.16
C ILE A 117 -21.17 9.06 -7.10
N LYS A 118 -22.21 9.53 -7.80
CA LYS A 118 -22.11 10.76 -8.58
C LYS A 118 -22.10 11.94 -7.61
N PRO A 119 -21.13 12.88 -7.70
CA PRO A 119 -21.08 14.01 -6.79
C PRO A 119 -22.36 14.87 -6.77
N SER A 120 -23.09 14.93 -7.89
CA SER A 120 -24.38 15.62 -7.99
C SER A 120 -25.48 15.06 -7.09
N ASP A 121 -25.37 13.78 -6.72
CA ASP A 121 -26.41 13.04 -6.02
C ASP A 121 -26.02 12.83 -4.54
N ILE A 122 -24.93 13.46 -4.09
CA ILE A 122 -24.38 13.20 -2.77
C ILE A 122 -25.23 13.81 -1.66
N THR A 123 -25.46 13.04 -0.60
CA THR A 123 -26.13 13.51 0.61
C THR A 123 -25.16 13.66 1.77
N VAL A 124 -25.58 14.37 2.83
CA VAL A 124 -24.83 14.46 4.10
C VAL A 124 -24.51 13.08 4.67
N ASN A 125 -25.43 12.13 4.53
CA ASN A 125 -25.21 10.75 4.99
C ASN A 125 -24.15 10.03 4.15
N ASP A 126 -24.04 10.33 2.86
CA ASP A 126 -23.04 9.71 2.00
C ASP A 126 -21.64 10.24 2.31
N VAL A 127 -21.49 11.52 2.66
CA VAL A 127 -20.22 12.05 3.18
C VAL A 127 -19.79 11.33 4.46
N LYS A 128 -20.71 11.10 5.41
CA LYS A 128 -20.40 10.30 6.61
C LYS A 128 -19.99 8.86 6.28
N LYS A 129 -20.65 8.22 5.29
CA LYS A 129 -20.26 6.88 4.84
C LYS A 129 -18.88 6.90 4.20
N ILE A 130 -18.56 7.92 3.40
CA ILE A 130 -17.24 8.07 2.77
C ILE A 130 -16.16 8.25 3.83
N GLU A 131 -16.37 9.08 4.85
CA GLU A 131 -15.42 9.24 5.97
C GLU A 131 -15.14 7.91 6.67
N ASN A 132 -16.18 7.15 6.99
CA ASN A 132 -16.04 5.84 7.61
C ASN A 132 -15.32 4.86 6.68
N ALA A 133 -15.58 4.91 5.38
CA ALA A 133 -14.90 4.08 4.39
C ALA A 133 -13.42 4.44 4.25
N ILE A 134 -13.05 5.71 4.38
CA ILE A 134 -11.65 6.15 4.41
C ILE A 134 -10.95 5.59 5.65
N ASP A 135 -11.57 5.65 6.83
CA ASP A 135 -11.00 5.04 8.04
C ASP A 135 -10.84 3.53 7.91
N GLN A 136 -11.86 2.85 7.37
CA GLN A 136 -11.79 1.40 7.16
C GLN A 136 -10.69 1.04 6.15
N PHE A 137 -10.57 1.81 5.06
CA PHE A 137 -9.48 1.66 4.10
C PHE A 137 -8.11 1.81 4.76
N ARG A 138 -7.91 2.83 5.61
CA ARG A 138 -6.65 3.04 6.33
C ARG A 138 -6.29 1.86 7.25
N ASN A 139 -7.27 1.32 7.98
CA ASN A 139 -7.06 0.17 8.84
C ASN A 139 -6.73 -1.09 8.05
N ASP A 140 -7.48 -1.33 6.97
CA ASP A 140 -7.26 -2.48 6.09
C ASP A 140 -5.89 -2.40 5.39
N VAL A 141 -5.44 -1.20 4.98
CA VAL A 141 -4.09 -0.99 4.40
C VAL A 141 -2.98 -1.24 5.43
N LYS A 142 -3.16 -0.83 6.69
CA LYS A 142 -2.18 -1.15 7.75
C LYS A 142 -2.08 -2.64 8.01
N ALA A 143 -3.20 -3.37 7.96
CA ALA A 143 -3.22 -4.81 8.12
C ALA A 143 -2.49 -5.56 6.99
N LEU A 144 -2.40 -4.96 5.78
CA LEU A 144 -1.61 -5.53 4.67
C LEU A 144 -0.09 -5.33 4.83
N GLY A 145 0.34 -4.44 5.73
CA GLY A 145 1.76 -4.13 5.97
C GLY A 145 2.41 -4.94 7.10
N HIS A 146 1.67 -5.88 7.70
CA HIS A 146 2.09 -6.76 8.79
C HIS A 146 2.02 -8.21 8.35
#